data_AF-A0A3P7DFK0-F1
#
_entry.id   AF-A0A3P7DFK0-F1
#
_cell.length_a   1.000
_cell.length_b   1.000
_cell.length_c   1.000
_cell.angle_alpha   90.00
_cell.angle_beta   90.00
_cell.angle_gamma   90.00
#
_symmetry.space_group_name_H-M   'P 1'
#
loop_
_entity.id
_entity.type
_entity.pdbx_description
1 polymer ?
#
loop_
_entity_poly.entity_id
_entity_poly.type
_entity_poly.pdbx_seq_one_letter_code
_entity_poly.pdbx_strand_id
1 'polypeptide(L)'
;MGGRCSRRAPSPTHPKLSDFLIIRSIGRGAFGKVSIAQYRRTKKYYTFECINKRRCVQYMIADKVLHELNLLAHLSHPFIVNLWFAFQDERYMYMVSDLILGGNLRYHLNQHGRFAEDRSKLYVYEIALALDYLHREMIIHRDVKPENILLDDEGHAHLTDFNLAIRLAPNTYATSFSGTRPYMAPEILLCSLGYLTGYDHRVDWYSLGVCFYEMLMGRRPFEYAVHSSSQQVLCLMSKSLIALPSQWPSDLISFISCMLRYEVGSRIASFTAFSQHRYMERINMNDVFARKTAPVFIPRSGTLNCDPTYELEMGIFDTSSTGRQRCRLLNSREEIEQKVNEFTQAFVSYNREYQCQMNAEVTNRVIQAARDFLN
;
A
#
# COMPACT_ATOMS: atom_id res chain seq x y z
N MET A 1 20.81 -50.58 18.03
CA MET A 1 21.26 -49.19 18.31
C MET A 1 20.41 -48.25 17.49
N GLY A 2 19.64 -47.37 18.15
CA GLY A 2 18.58 -46.57 17.53
C GLY A 2 19.10 -45.57 16.52
N GLY A 3 18.61 -45.67 15.28
CA GLY A 3 18.85 -44.70 14.22
C GLY A 3 18.31 -43.33 14.61
N ARG A 4 19.21 -42.36 14.79
CA ARG A 4 18.83 -40.95 14.84
C ARG A 4 18.23 -40.57 13.50
N CYS A 5 16.91 -40.39 13.48
CA CYS A 5 16.21 -39.66 12.44
C CYS A 5 16.84 -38.25 12.36
N SER A 6 17.78 -38.03 11.44
CA SER A 6 18.23 -36.69 11.10
C SER A 6 17.03 -35.97 10.48
N ARG A 7 16.33 -35.17 11.28
CA ARG A 7 15.40 -34.18 10.75
C ARG A 7 16.25 -33.24 9.89
N ARG A 8 16.27 -33.48 8.57
CA ARG A 8 16.78 -32.52 7.59
C ARG A 8 16.14 -31.17 7.93
N ALA A 9 16.97 -30.19 8.25
CA ALA A 9 16.50 -28.83 8.40
C ALA A 9 15.71 -28.46 7.11
N PRO A 10 14.53 -27.85 7.22
CA PRO A 10 13.78 -27.44 6.04
C PRO A 10 14.67 -26.54 5.17
N SER A 11 14.74 -26.84 3.87
CA SER A 11 15.51 -26.05 2.91
C SER A 11 15.06 -24.58 2.99
N PRO A 12 15.98 -23.63 3.24
CA PRO A 12 15.62 -22.23 3.48
C PRO A 12 15.08 -21.50 2.24
N THR A 13 15.13 -22.11 1.06
CA THR A 13 14.78 -21.45 -0.21
C THR A 13 13.28 -21.33 -0.45
N HIS A 14 12.49 -22.32 -0.04
CA HIS A 14 11.06 -22.38 -0.34
C HIS A 14 10.23 -22.45 0.94
N PRO A 15 9.56 -21.36 1.35
CA PRO A 15 8.69 -21.36 2.51
C PRO A 15 7.49 -22.27 2.26
N LYS A 16 7.01 -22.92 3.33
CA LYS A 16 5.84 -23.81 3.28
C LYS A 16 4.93 -23.57 4.47
N LEU A 17 3.67 -23.99 4.33
CA LEU A 17 2.65 -23.78 5.35
C LEU A 17 3.06 -24.31 6.74
N SER A 18 3.77 -25.44 6.79
CA SER A 18 4.23 -26.05 8.04
C SER A 18 5.31 -25.25 8.78
N ASP A 19 5.95 -24.28 8.12
CA ASP A 19 6.90 -23.38 8.78
C ASP A 19 6.20 -22.30 9.62
N PHE A 20 4.88 -22.15 9.47
CA PHE A 20 4.08 -21.16 10.18
C PHE A 20 3.15 -21.84 11.19
N LEU A 21 2.98 -21.20 12.34
CA LEU A 21 1.91 -21.50 13.29
C LEU A 21 0.85 -20.43 13.12
N ILE A 22 -0.29 -20.79 12.52
CA ILE A 22 -1.43 -19.87 12.38
C ILE A 22 -2.15 -19.77 13.72
N ILE A 23 -2.33 -18.56 14.23
CA ILE A 23 -2.79 -18.31 15.61
C ILE A 23 -4.25 -17.86 15.62
N ARG A 24 -4.54 -16.72 15.00
CA ARG A 24 -5.85 -16.06 15.09
C ARG A 24 -6.22 -15.39 13.78
N SER A 25 -7.48 -15.53 13.35
CA SER A 25 -8.02 -14.74 12.24
C SER A 25 -8.20 -13.29 12.66
N ILE A 26 -7.74 -12.36 11.83
CA ILE A 26 -7.90 -10.91 12.05
C ILE A 26 -8.78 -10.24 11.00
N GLY A 27 -9.00 -10.89 9.85
CA GLY A 27 -9.94 -10.40 8.84
C GLY A 27 -10.35 -11.49 7.85
N ARG A 28 -11.40 -11.21 7.08
CA ARG A 28 -11.80 -11.98 5.90
C ARG A 28 -11.95 -11.02 4.73
N GLY A 29 -11.14 -11.23 3.70
CA GLY A 29 -11.36 -10.58 2.41
C GLY A 29 -12.31 -11.40 1.53
N ALA A 30 -12.70 -10.84 0.39
CA ALA A 30 -13.56 -11.52 -0.59
C ALA A 30 -12.98 -12.88 -1.07
N PHE A 31 -11.65 -12.98 -1.15
CA PHE A 31 -10.95 -14.14 -1.71
C PHE A 31 -10.23 -15.00 -0.68
N GLY A 32 -10.21 -14.56 0.58
CA GLY A 32 -9.24 -15.09 1.52
C GLY A 32 -9.46 -14.74 2.97
N LYS A 33 -8.56 -15.27 3.79
CA LYS A 33 -8.54 -15.09 5.24
C LYS A 33 -7.20 -14.50 5.65
N VAL A 34 -7.26 -13.43 6.43
CA VAL A 34 -6.07 -12.81 7.03
C VAL A 34 -5.97 -13.25 8.48
N SER A 35 -4.81 -13.76 8.88
CA SER A 35 -4.54 -14.30 10.21
C SER A 35 -3.21 -13.80 10.74
N ILE A 36 -3.06 -13.75 12.06
CA ILE A 36 -1.75 -13.65 12.71
C ILE A 36 -1.10 -15.03 12.66
N ALA A 37 0.15 -15.09 12.24
CA ALA A 37 0.95 -16.30 12.29
C ALA A 37 2.31 -16.04 12.93
N GLN A 38 2.86 -17.06 13.59
CA GLN A 38 4.25 -17.06 14.03
C GLN A 38 5.09 -17.90 13.08
N TYR A 39 6.18 -17.33 12.56
CA TYR A 39 7.17 -18.11 11.83
C TYR A 39 7.96 -18.97 12.82
N ARG A 40 7.87 -20.29 12.69
CA ARG A 40 8.32 -21.23 13.73
C ARG A 40 9.82 -21.15 14.00
N ARG A 41 10.61 -20.80 12.99
CA ARG A 41 12.08 -20.75 13.03
C ARG A 41 12.58 -19.59 13.88
N THR A 42 12.09 -18.38 13.63
CA THR A 42 12.55 -17.16 14.31
C THR A 42 11.64 -16.73 15.46
N LYS A 43 10.46 -17.34 15.60
CA LYS A 43 9.39 -16.94 16.54
C LYS A 43 8.81 -15.55 16.29
N LYS A 44 9.19 -14.88 15.19
CA LYS A 44 8.61 -13.60 14.78
C LYS A 44 7.16 -13.79 14.29
N TYR A 45 6.32 -12.81 14.60
CA TYR A 45 4.93 -12.77 14.20
C TYR A 45 4.75 -11.97 12.91
N TYR A 46 3.77 -12.38 12.11
CA TYR A 46 3.48 -11.83 10.79
C TYR A 46 1.97 -11.80 10.54
N THR A 47 1.57 -10.97 9.60
CA THR A 47 0.29 -11.08 8.93
C THR A 47 0.39 -12.21 7.90
N PHE A 48 -0.55 -13.14 7.94
CA PHE A 48 -0.61 -14.33 7.08
C PHE A 48 -1.93 -14.33 6.32
N GLU A 49 -1.84 -14.07 5.02
CA GLU A 49 -2.97 -14.05 4.13
C GLU A 49 -3.05 -15.35 3.32
N CYS A 50 -4.23 -15.96 3.31
CA CYS A 50 -4.53 -17.16 2.55
C CYS A 50 -5.56 -16.82 1.48
N ILE A 51 -5.17 -16.94 0.22
CA ILE A 51 -5.93 -16.50 -0.97
C ILE A 51 -6.35 -17.72 -1.78
N ASN A 52 -7.65 -17.87 -2.06
CA ASN A 52 -8.18 -19.01 -2.81
C ASN A 52 -7.98 -18.83 -4.32
N LYS A 53 -7.18 -19.69 -4.95
CA LYS A 53 -6.83 -19.59 -6.38
C LYS A 53 -8.04 -19.64 -7.30
N ARG A 54 -8.95 -20.58 -7.03
CA ARG A 54 -10.14 -20.80 -7.84
C ARG A 54 -11.06 -19.58 -7.80
N ARG A 55 -11.23 -18.95 -6.62
CA ARG A 55 -11.96 -17.68 -6.49
C ARG A 55 -11.27 -16.56 -7.28
N CYS A 56 -9.95 -16.42 -7.17
CA CYS A 56 -9.24 -15.38 -7.94
C CYS A 56 -9.48 -15.49 -9.44
N VAL A 57 -9.47 -16.72 -9.98
CA VAL A 57 -9.77 -16.98 -11.39
C VAL A 57 -11.25 -16.71 -11.71
N GLN A 58 -12.18 -17.22 -10.90
CA GLN A 58 -13.62 -17.01 -11.10
C GLN A 58 -14.01 -15.53 -11.15
N TYR A 59 -13.38 -14.70 -10.32
CA TYR A 59 -13.61 -13.25 -10.26
C TYR A 59 -12.67 -12.45 -11.16
N MET A 60 -11.84 -13.10 -11.99
CA MET A 60 -10.89 -12.48 -12.92
C MET A 60 -9.93 -11.48 -12.26
N ILE A 61 -9.39 -11.83 -11.10
CA ILE A 61 -8.40 -11.02 -10.36
C ILE A 61 -7.02 -11.68 -10.25
N ALA A 62 -6.84 -12.90 -10.78
CA ALA A 62 -5.59 -13.65 -10.68
C ALA A 62 -4.37 -12.83 -11.13
N ASP A 63 -4.47 -12.14 -12.27
CA ASP A 63 -3.40 -11.29 -12.79
C ASP A 63 -3.05 -10.13 -11.85
N LYS A 64 -4.06 -9.56 -11.17
CA LYS A 64 -3.87 -8.44 -10.23
C LYS A 64 -3.15 -8.91 -8.97
N VAL A 65 -3.49 -10.09 -8.47
CA VAL A 65 -2.81 -10.71 -7.32
C VAL A 65 -1.36 -11.04 -7.67
N LEU A 66 -1.09 -11.60 -8.86
CA LEU A 66 0.30 -11.84 -9.31
C LEU A 66 1.08 -10.54 -9.46
N HIS A 67 0.46 -9.51 -10.03
CA HIS A 67 1.07 -8.21 -10.22
C HIS A 67 1.45 -7.55 -8.89
N GLU A 68 0.54 -7.52 -7.93
CA GLU A 68 0.80 -7.02 -6.58
C GLU A 68 1.93 -7.79 -5.90
N LEU A 69 1.87 -9.13 -5.95
CA LEU A 69 2.91 -9.99 -5.39
C LEU A 69 4.29 -9.67 -5.99
N ASN A 70 4.36 -9.56 -7.32
CA ASN A 70 5.59 -9.26 -8.03
C ASN A 70 6.12 -7.87 -7.67
N LEU A 71 5.25 -6.87 -7.50
CA LEU A 71 5.67 -5.55 -7.01
C LEU A 71 6.23 -5.65 -5.60
N LEU A 72 5.47 -6.17 -4.65
CA LEU A 72 5.84 -6.25 -3.23
C LEU A 72 7.14 -7.04 -2.98
N ALA A 73 7.42 -8.06 -3.78
CA ALA A 73 8.66 -8.84 -3.71
C ALA A 73 9.94 -8.00 -3.94
N HIS A 74 9.83 -6.85 -4.62
CA HIS A 74 10.96 -5.96 -4.91
C HIS A 74 10.99 -4.72 -4.01
N LEU A 75 10.01 -4.56 -3.12
CA LEU A 75 9.91 -3.39 -2.26
C LEU A 75 10.48 -3.67 -0.87
N SER A 76 11.17 -2.69 -0.28
CA SER A 76 11.65 -2.75 1.11
C SER A 76 11.76 -1.35 1.68
N HIS A 77 10.86 -0.97 2.59
CA HIS A 77 10.85 0.38 3.16
C HIS A 77 10.26 0.39 4.59
N PRO A 78 10.79 1.20 5.52
CA PRO A 78 10.28 1.26 6.90
C PRO A 78 8.82 1.71 7.02
N PHE A 79 8.28 2.44 6.04
CA PHE A 79 6.90 2.93 6.04
C PHE A 79 6.02 2.26 4.98
N ILE A 80 6.40 1.06 4.54
CA ILE A 80 5.59 0.18 3.69
C ILE A 80 5.37 -1.12 4.44
N VAL A 81 4.19 -1.73 4.33
CA VAL A 81 3.95 -3.10 4.81
C VAL A 81 4.71 -4.08 3.92
N ASN A 82 5.85 -4.59 4.39
CA ASN A 82 6.77 -5.38 3.57
C ASN A 82 6.32 -6.84 3.48
N LEU A 83 6.38 -7.41 2.28
CA LEU A 83 6.21 -8.84 2.05
C LEU A 83 7.47 -9.60 2.50
N TRP A 84 7.35 -10.62 3.32
CA TRP A 84 8.47 -11.46 3.78
C TRP A 84 8.51 -12.81 3.08
N PHE A 85 7.36 -13.43 2.87
CA PHE A 85 7.28 -14.74 2.23
C PHE A 85 6.08 -14.80 1.30
N ALA A 86 6.24 -15.52 0.19
CA ALA A 86 5.12 -15.95 -0.62
C ALA A 86 5.34 -17.38 -1.09
N PHE A 87 4.30 -18.21 -0.96
CA PHE A 87 4.30 -19.58 -1.42
C PHE A 87 2.88 -20.02 -1.76
N GLN A 88 2.73 -21.23 -2.31
CA GLN A 88 1.44 -21.75 -2.71
C GLN A 88 1.36 -23.26 -2.49
N ASP A 89 0.12 -23.76 -2.42
CA ASP A 89 -0.19 -25.18 -2.60
C ASP A 89 -1.19 -25.36 -3.76
N GLU A 90 -1.77 -26.54 -3.89
CA GLU A 90 -2.74 -26.84 -4.94
C GLU A 90 -3.96 -25.89 -4.94
N ARG A 91 -4.41 -25.42 -3.77
CA ARG A 91 -5.67 -24.68 -3.60
C ARG A 91 -5.47 -23.20 -3.29
N TYR A 92 -4.41 -22.86 -2.58
CA TYR A 92 -4.21 -21.53 -2.01
C TYR A 92 -2.86 -20.94 -2.38
N MET A 93 -2.86 -19.62 -2.46
CA MET A 93 -1.66 -18.80 -2.36
C MET A 93 -1.56 -18.22 -0.94
N TYR A 94 -0.33 -18.05 -0.48
CA TYR A 94 -0.02 -17.55 0.83
C TYR A 94 0.92 -16.36 0.70
N MET A 95 0.52 -15.22 1.27
CA MET A 95 1.34 -14.02 1.38
C MET A 95 1.56 -13.72 2.86
N VAL A 96 2.81 -13.51 3.25
CA VAL A 96 3.20 -13.28 4.63
C VAL A 96 3.94 -11.95 4.70
N SER A 97 3.39 -10.99 5.44
CA SER A 97 3.85 -9.60 5.50
C SER A 97 4.03 -9.12 6.95
N ASP A 98 4.54 -7.90 7.10
CA ASP A 98 4.66 -7.26 8.42
C ASP A 98 3.34 -7.33 9.21
N LEU A 99 3.46 -7.61 10.51
CA LEU A 99 2.31 -7.60 11.41
C LEU A 99 2.07 -6.18 11.91
N ILE A 100 1.00 -5.57 11.45
CA ILE A 100 0.61 -4.20 11.83
C ILE A 100 -0.74 -4.25 12.57
N LEU A 101 -0.72 -4.08 13.89
CA LEU A 101 -1.89 -4.29 14.76
C LEU A 101 -2.61 -3.01 15.19
N GLY A 102 -2.02 -1.85 14.93
CA GLY A 102 -2.59 -0.57 15.31
C GLY A 102 -3.81 -0.17 14.50
N GLY A 103 -4.18 -0.92 13.44
CA GLY A 103 -5.35 -0.63 12.62
C GLY A 103 -5.10 0.44 11.56
N ASN A 104 -6.12 0.76 10.75
CA ASN A 104 -5.98 1.78 9.70
C ASN A 104 -6.33 3.19 10.20
N LEU A 105 -5.82 4.22 9.52
CA LEU A 105 -6.08 5.61 9.88
C LEU A 105 -7.57 5.98 9.78
N ARG A 106 -8.34 5.36 8.87
CA ARG A 106 -9.80 5.58 8.78
C ARG A 106 -10.50 5.24 10.10
N TYR A 107 -10.20 4.09 10.68
CA TYR A 107 -10.75 3.65 11.97
C TYR A 107 -10.48 4.71 13.04
N HIS A 108 -9.22 5.13 13.18
CA HIS A 108 -8.85 6.15 14.16
C HIS A 108 -9.53 7.50 13.89
N LEU A 109 -9.63 7.89 12.63
CA LEU A 109 -10.25 9.15 12.25
C LEU A 109 -11.74 9.16 12.61
N ASN A 110 -12.43 8.04 12.37
CA ASN A 110 -13.83 7.88 12.75
C ASN A 110 -14.03 7.95 14.27
N GLN A 111 -13.09 7.40 15.06
CA GLN A 111 -13.17 7.43 16.53
C GLN A 111 -12.88 8.81 17.12
N HIS A 112 -11.92 9.55 16.55
CA HIS A 112 -11.45 10.83 17.09
C HIS A 112 -12.08 12.06 16.42
N GLY A 113 -12.77 11.88 15.29
CA GLY A 113 -13.33 12.95 14.46
C GLY A 113 -12.27 13.67 13.63
N ARG A 114 -11.23 14.21 14.28
CA ARG A 114 -10.05 14.82 13.64
C ARG A 114 -8.80 14.57 14.48
N PHE A 115 -7.64 14.70 13.86
CA PHE A 115 -6.34 14.54 14.51
C PHE A 115 -5.71 15.90 14.82
N ALA A 116 -4.82 15.89 15.81
CA ALA A 116 -3.95 17.04 16.10
C ALA A 116 -2.94 17.23 14.97
N GLU A 117 -2.53 18.49 14.75
CA GLU A 117 -1.61 18.86 13.67
C GLU A 117 -0.32 18.03 13.68
N ASP A 118 0.34 17.92 14.83
CA ASP A 118 1.62 17.20 14.93
C ASP A 118 1.49 15.71 14.64
N ARG A 119 0.35 15.09 15.02
CA ARG A 119 0.04 13.70 14.67
C ARG A 119 -0.10 13.55 13.15
N SER A 120 -0.91 14.40 12.52
CA SER A 120 -1.15 14.36 11.08
C SER A 120 0.12 14.68 10.28
N LYS A 121 0.91 15.64 10.74
CA LYS A 121 2.17 16.07 10.13
C LYS A 121 3.17 14.93 10.06
N LEU A 122 3.34 14.17 11.15
CA LEU A 122 4.24 13.01 11.16
C LEU A 122 3.77 11.92 10.18
N TYR A 123 2.50 11.52 10.21
CA TYR A 123 1.98 10.50 9.29
C TYR A 123 2.15 10.89 7.83
N VAL A 124 1.91 12.16 7.50
CA VAL A 124 2.11 12.66 6.13
C VAL A 124 3.58 12.60 5.73
N TYR A 125 4.51 12.89 6.65
CA TYR A 125 5.94 12.80 6.38
C TYR A 125 6.40 11.35 6.15
N GLU A 126 5.93 10.42 6.96
CA GLU A 126 6.26 8.98 6.85
C GLU A 126 5.76 8.39 5.53
N ILE A 127 4.51 8.70 5.16
CA ILE A 127 3.95 8.26 3.89
C ILE A 127 4.60 8.99 2.71
N ALA A 128 5.01 10.26 2.84
CA ALA A 128 5.79 10.94 1.82
C ALA A 128 7.13 10.26 1.55
N LEU A 129 7.81 9.75 2.59
CA LEU A 129 9.03 8.95 2.42
C LEU A 129 8.77 7.62 1.68
N ALA A 130 7.66 6.94 2.02
CA ALA A 130 7.25 5.73 1.30
C ALA A 130 6.97 6.03 -0.19
N LEU A 131 6.24 7.10 -0.48
CA LEU A 131 5.94 7.52 -1.85
C LEU A 131 7.20 7.89 -2.63
N ASP A 132 8.15 8.63 -2.03
CA ASP A 132 9.43 8.93 -2.66
C ASP A 132 10.16 7.66 -3.12
N TYR A 133 10.23 6.67 -2.22
CA TYR A 133 10.84 5.39 -2.53
C TYR A 133 10.13 4.69 -3.69
N LEU A 134 8.79 4.64 -3.69
CA LEU A 134 8.02 4.05 -4.78
C LEU A 134 8.25 4.78 -6.11
N HIS A 135 8.26 6.11 -6.08
CA HIS A 135 8.41 6.94 -7.28
C HIS A 135 9.82 6.78 -7.89
N ARG A 136 10.86 6.60 -7.07
CA ARG A 136 12.21 6.25 -7.54
C ARG A 136 12.28 4.86 -8.19
N GLU A 137 11.44 3.93 -7.75
CA GLU A 137 11.25 2.60 -8.35
C GLU A 137 10.27 2.60 -9.54
N MET A 138 9.90 3.79 -10.03
CA MET A 138 8.92 4.02 -11.10
C MET A 138 7.52 3.44 -10.79
N ILE A 139 7.17 3.31 -9.51
CA ILE A 139 5.89 2.77 -9.07
C ILE A 139 4.96 3.90 -8.63
N ILE A 140 3.72 3.89 -9.12
CA ILE A 140 2.64 4.75 -8.63
C ILE A 140 1.69 3.89 -7.80
N HIS A 141 1.34 4.34 -6.60
CA HIS A 141 0.44 3.60 -5.71
C HIS A 141 -1.03 3.65 -6.17
N ARG A 142 -1.51 4.86 -6.51
CA ARG A 142 -2.86 5.17 -7.04
C ARG A 142 -4.04 4.97 -6.08
N ASP A 143 -3.83 4.46 -4.88
CA ASP A 143 -4.89 4.32 -3.87
C ASP A 143 -4.46 4.73 -2.44
N VAL A 144 -3.78 5.88 -2.33
CA VAL A 144 -3.40 6.45 -1.03
C VAL A 144 -4.65 7.03 -0.36
N LYS A 145 -5.06 6.42 0.75
CA LYS A 145 -6.25 6.82 1.53
C LYS A 145 -6.13 6.34 2.99
N PRO A 146 -6.89 6.89 3.95
CA PRO A 146 -6.79 6.49 5.36
C PRO A 146 -7.04 5.00 5.63
N GLU A 147 -7.81 4.31 4.79
CA GLU A 147 -8.04 2.86 4.88
C GLU A 147 -6.77 2.05 4.57
N ASN A 148 -5.89 2.58 3.72
CA ASN A 148 -4.67 1.92 3.22
C ASN A 148 -3.40 2.42 3.94
N ILE A 149 -3.56 3.16 5.04
CA ILE A 149 -2.47 3.58 5.91
C ILE A 149 -2.68 2.94 7.27
N LEU A 150 -1.80 2.01 7.64
CA LEU A 150 -1.87 1.28 8.90
C LEU A 150 -0.94 1.92 9.95
N LEU A 151 -1.32 1.82 11.22
CA LEU A 151 -0.47 2.17 12.35
C LEU A 151 0.12 0.92 12.98
N ASP A 152 1.41 0.93 13.29
CA ASP A 152 2.02 -0.12 14.09
C ASP A 152 1.81 0.10 15.61
N ASP A 153 2.45 -0.74 16.41
CA ASP A 153 2.39 -0.71 17.87
C ASP A 153 3.21 0.43 18.50
N GLU A 154 4.09 1.08 17.73
CA GLU A 154 4.84 2.27 18.13
C GLU A 154 4.15 3.57 17.66
N GLY A 155 3.11 3.45 16.83
CA GLY A 155 2.28 4.55 16.32
C GLY A 155 2.71 5.13 14.98
N HIS A 156 3.64 4.49 14.26
CA HIS A 156 4.13 4.94 12.95
C HIS A 156 3.23 4.47 11.79
N ALA A 157 3.08 5.30 10.76
CA ALA A 157 2.25 5.06 9.60
C ALA A 157 2.96 4.21 8.53
N HIS A 158 2.24 3.21 8.01
CA HIS A 158 2.71 2.28 6.98
C HIS A 158 1.72 2.23 5.83
N LEU A 159 2.21 2.42 4.60
CA LEU A 159 1.42 2.26 3.40
C LEU A 159 1.21 0.77 3.07
N THR A 160 -0.02 0.40 2.71
CA THR A 160 -0.40 -0.97 2.32
C THR A 160 -1.36 -0.97 1.13
N ASP A 161 -1.76 -2.15 0.68
CA ASP A 161 -2.69 -2.42 -0.43
C ASP A 161 -2.19 -1.92 -1.79
N PHE A 162 -1.35 -2.74 -2.43
CA PHE A 162 -0.68 -2.41 -3.70
C PHE A 162 -1.43 -2.99 -4.91
N ASN A 163 -2.69 -3.39 -4.73
CA ASN A 163 -3.55 -4.00 -5.74
C ASN A 163 -3.77 -3.12 -7.00
N LEU A 164 -3.71 -1.79 -6.83
CA LEU A 164 -3.85 -0.79 -7.89
C LEU A 164 -2.51 -0.18 -8.28
N ALA A 165 -1.41 -0.54 -7.63
CA ALA A 165 -0.11 0.01 -7.95
C ALA A 165 0.35 -0.41 -9.34
N ILE A 166 1.13 0.42 -10.02
CA ILE A 166 1.69 0.11 -11.34
C ILE A 166 3.13 0.58 -11.42
N ARG A 167 4.01 -0.24 -12.01
CA ARG A 167 5.35 0.18 -12.40
C ARG A 167 5.31 0.69 -13.83
N LEU A 168 5.69 1.95 -14.02
CA LEU A 168 5.78 2.58 -15.34
C LEU A 168 7.16 2.36 -15.97
N ALA A 169 7.17 2.27 -17.30
CA ALA A 169 8.42 2.42 -18.04
C ALA A 169 8.84 3.90 -18.04
N PRO A 170 10.14 4.20 -18.17
CA PRO A 170 10.61 5.58 -18.31
C PRO A 170 9.86 6.33 -19.42
N ASN A 171 9.48 7.58 -19.16
CA ASN A 171 8.75 8.44 -20.09
C ASN A 171 7.38 7.92 -20.55
N THR A 172 6.73 7.07 -19.75
CA THR A 172 5.36 6.62 -19.99
C THR A 172 4.39 7.15 -18.94
N TYR A 173 3.09 7.07 -19.23
CA TYR A 173 2.02 7.53 -18.36
C TYR A 173 1.05 6.38 -18.07
N ALA A 174 0.45 6.41 -16.89
CA ALA A 174 -0.69 5.57 -16.57
C ALA A 174 -1.94 6.14 -17.25
N THR A 175 -2.80 5.27 -17.78
CA THR A 175 -4.00 5.68 -18.53
C THR A 175 -5.29 5.08 -17.96
N SER A 176 -5.19 4.05 -17.11
CA SER A 176 -6.37 3.39 -16.56
C SER A 176 -7.05 4.27 -15.52
N PHE A 177 -8.38 4.28 -15.53
CA PHE A 177 -9.18 4.87 -14.47
C PHE A 177 -9.09 3.98 -13.21
N SER A 178 -8.34 4.41 -12.20
CA SER A 178 -8.03 3.57 -11.02
C SER A 178 -7.80 4.45 -9.79
N GLY A 179 -8.25 3.97 -8.64
CA GLY A 179 -8.18 4.65 -7.34
C GLY A 179 -9.55 4.80 -6.68
N THR A 180 -9.57 5.34 -5.47
CA THR A 180 -10.81 5.65 -4.74
C THR A 180 -11.25 7.09 -5.03
N ARG A 181 -12.39 7.30 -5.73
CA ARG A 181 -12.77 8.60 -6.34
C ARG A 181 -12.56 9.85 -5.44
N PRO A 182 -12.94 9.87 -4.15
CA PRO A 182 -12.72 11.03 -3.28
C PRO A 182 -11.25 11.44 -3.07
N TYR A 183 -10.30 10.57 -3.36
CA TYR A 183 -8.85 10.80 -3.26
C TYR A 183 -8.19 10.99 -4.62
N MET A 184 -8.90 10.72 -5.72
CA MET A 184 -8.34 10.83 -7.06
C MET A 184 -7.98 12.28 -7.40
N ALA A 185 -6.79 12.45 -7.99
CA ALA A 185 -6.37 13.72 -8.55
C ALA A 185 -7.20 14.09 -9.81
N PRO A 186 -7.38 15.39 -10.11
CA PRO A 186 -8.15 15.85 -11.26
C PRO A 186 -7.70 15.23 -12.59
N GLU A 187 -6.39 15.04 -12.78
CA GLU A 187 -5.83 14.46 -14.02
C GLU A 187 -6.25 13.00 -14.26
N ILE A 188 -6.60 12.22 -13.22
CA ILE A 188 -7.17 10.87 -13.39
C ILE A 188 -8.55 10.99 -14.04
N LEU A 189 -9.38 11.94 -13.56
CA LEU A 189 -10.70 12.20 -14.10
C LEU A 189 -10.61 12.76 -15.53
N LEU A 190 -9.71 13.71 -15.78
CA LEU A 190 -9.47 14.28 -17.11
C LEU A 190 -9.02 13.21 -18.11
N CYS A 191 -8.13 12.30 -17.70
CA CYS A 191 -7.71 11.15 -18.50
C CYS A 191 -8.89 10.23 -18.83
N SER A 192 -9.75 9.93 -17.84
CA SER A 192 -10.94 9.08 -18.06
C SER A 192 -11.95 9.65 -19.04
N LEU A 193 -11.96 10.98 -19.18
CA LEU A 193 -12.83 11.72 -20.11
C LEU A 193 -12.17 11.99 -21.46
N GLY A 194 -10.93 11.54 -21.68
CA GLY A 194 -10.18 11.73 -22.92
C GLY A 194 -9.59 13.13 -23.09
N TYR A 195 -9.59 13.97 -22.06
CA TYR A 195 -8.97 15.31 -22.12
C TYR A 195 -7.45 15.26 -21.92
N LEU A 196 -6.93 14.21 -21.26
CA LEU A 196 -5.50 13.96 -21.09
C LEU A 196 -5.17 12.55 -21.58
N THR A 197 -3.95 12.37 -22.09
CA THR A 197 -3.45 11.07 -22.57
C THR A 197 -3.03 10.13 -21.45
N GLY A 198 -2.77 10.65 -20.26
CA GLY A 198 -2.37 9.88 -19.09
C GLY A 198 -2.00 10.77 -17.90
N TYR A 199 -1.57 10.13 -16.82
CA TYR A 199 -1.11 10.75 -15.58
C TYR A 199 0.14 10.02 -15.04
N ASP A 200 0.84 10.63 -14.10
CA ASP A 200 2.07 10.12 -13.50
C ASP A 200 1.97 10.07 -11.96
N HIS A 201 3.12 9.91 -11.28
CA HIS A 201 3.22 9.74 -9.84
C HIS A 201 2.70 10.92 -9.00
N ARG A 202 2.46 12.09 -9.63
CA ARG A 202 1.92 13.29 -8.96
C ARG A 202 0.51 13.13 -8.43
N VAL A 203 -0.20 12.07 -8.84
CA VAL A 203 -1.50 11.69 -8.29
C VAL A 203 -1.42 11.19 -6.85
N ASP A 204 -0.31 10.55 -6.45
CA ASP A 204 -0.13 10.05 -5.09
C ASP A 204 0.07 11.22 -4.10
N TRP A 205 0.80 12.26 -4.52
CA TRP A 205 0.98 13.49 -3.75
C TRP A 205 -0.34 14.22 -3.51
N TYR A 206 -1.22 14.27 -4.51
CA TYR A 206 -2.57 14.83 -4.34
C TYR A 206 -3.38 14.01 -3.33
N SER A 207 -3.38 12.69 -3.47
CA SER A 207 -4.10 11.77 -2.60
C SER A 207 -3.63 11.88 -1.14
N LEU A 208 -2.31 12.03 -0.92
CA LEU A 208 -1.74 12.31 0.40
C LEU A 208 -2.18 13.69 0.94
N GLY A 209 -2.30 14.69 0.08
CA GLY A 209 -2.86 16.00 0.43
C GLY A 209 -4.32 15.92 0.88
N VAL A 210 -5.13 15.08 0.22
CA VAL A 210 -6.52 14.81 0.62
C VAL A 210 -6.55 14.15 1.99
N CYS A 211 -5.70 13.14 2.22
CA CYS A 211 -5.57 12.50 3.53
C CYS A 211 -5.17 13.51 4.62
N PHE A 212 -4.22 14.40 4.32
CA PHE A 212 -3.76 15.39 5.30
C PHE A 212 -4.88 16.35 5.69
N TYR A 213 -5.58 16.91 4.71
CA TYR A 213 -6.74 17.77 4.95
C TYR A 213 -7.81 17.03 5.76
N GLU A 214 -8.11 15.78 5.38
CA GLU A 214 -9.14 14.99 6.03
C GLU A 214 -8.81 14.69 7.49
N MET A 215 -7.55 14.37 7.80
CA MET A 215 -7.11 14.18 9.19
C MET A 215 -7.29 15.45 10.03
N LEU A 216 -6.99 16.64 9.48
CA LEU A 216 -7.10 17.90 10.23
C LEU A 216 -8.54 18.39 10.38
N MET A 217 -9.37 18.18 9.36
CA MET A 217 -10.74 18.72 9.30
C MET A 217 -11.81 17.72 9.75
N GLY A 218 -11.49 16.42 9.74
CA GLY A 218 -12.45 15.33 9.96
C GLY A 218 -13.38 15.07 8.77
N ARG A 219 -13.14 15.74 7.64
CA ARG A 219 -13.89 15.59 6.38
C ARG A 219 -13.00 15.92 5.19
N ARG A 220 -13.36 15.40 4.02
CA ARG A 220 -12.60 15.58 2.77
C ARG A 220 -12.75 17.02 2.22
N PRO A 221 -11.80 17.49 1.39
CA PRO A 221 -11.84 18.85 0.83
C PRO A 221 -12.97 19.05 -0.18
N PHE A 222 -13.38 17.98 -0.88
CA PHE A 222 -14.47 17.99 -1.84
C PHE A 222 -15.50 16.92 -1.47
N GLU A 223 -16.73 17.36 -1.20
CA GLU A 223 -17.85 16.47 -0.87
C GLU A 223 -18.83 16.47 -2.05
N TYR A 224 -19.09 15.29 -2.59
CA TYR A 224 -20.00 15.08 -3.70
C TYR A 224 -20.73 13.74 -3.55
N ALA A 225 -21.87 13.61 -4.22
CA ALA A 225 -22.66 12.38 -4.19
C ALA A 225 -21.90 11.24 -4.88
N VAL A 226 -22.07 10.00 -4.39
CA VAL A 226 -21.41 8.80 -4.94
C VAL A 226 -21.67 8.65 -6.45
N HIS A 227 -22.83 9.08 -6.92
CA HIS A 227 -23.27 8.99 -8.32
C HIS A 227 -22.88 10.19 -9.19
N SER A 228 -22.13 11.18 -8.65
CA SER A 228 -21.69 12.33 -9.43
C SER A 228 -20.80 11.90 -10.59
N SER A 229 -21.03 12.46 -11.77
CA SER A 229 -20.21 12.18 -12.96
C SER A 229 -18.81 12.76 -12.82
N SER A 230 -17.83 12.21 -13.54
CA SER A 230 -16.47 12.75 -13.54
C SER A 230 -16.42 14.22 -13.97
N GLN A 231 -17.29 14.65 -14.89
CA GLN A 231 -17.44 16.06 -15.27
C GLN A 231 -17.93 16.93 -14.12
N GLN A 232 -18.92 16.46 -13.35
CA GLN A 232 -19.45 17.20 -12.19
C GLN A 232 -18.38 17.34 -11.11
N VAL A 233 -17.64 16.27 -10.82
CA VAL A 233 -16.56 16.28 -9.83
C VAL A 233 -15.44 17.23 -10.26
N LEU A 234 -15.03 17.21 -11.53
CA LEU A 234 -14.04 18.16 -12.06
C LEU A 234 -14.51 19.63 -11.97
N CYS A 235 -15.79 19.88 -12.31
CA CYS A 235 -16.38 21.22 -12.17
C CYS A 235 -16.34 21.70 -10.72
N LEU A 236 -16.63 20.82 -9.76
CA LEU A 236 -16.52 21.12 -8.34
C LEU A 236 -15.07 21.42 -7.95
N MET A 237 -14.11 20.56 -8.32
CA MET A 237 -12.70 20.71 -7.98
C MET A 237 -12.07 21.98 -8.55
N SER A 238 -12.46 22.37 -9.76
CA SER A 238 -11.94 23.58 -10.43
C SER A 238 -12.51 24.89 -9.89
N LYS A 239 -13.77 24.89 -9.44
CA LYS A 239 -14.48 26.11 -9.00
C LYS A 239 -14.48 26.33 -7.49
N SER A 240 -14.36 25.27 -6.72
CA SER A 240 -14.48 25.35 -5.26
C SER A 240 -13.17 25.81 -4.63
N LEU A 241 -13.26 26.81 -3.77
CA LEU A 241 -12.17 27.13 -2.85
C LEU A 241 -12.18 26.10 -1.71
N ILE A 242 -11.05 25.45 -1.50
CA ILE A 242 -10.88 24.51 -0.38
C ILE A 242 -11.00 25.32 0.92
N ALA A 243 -11.88 24.87 1.82
CA ALA A 243 -12.12 25.55 3.09
C ALA A 243 -10.94 25.35 4.05
N LEU A 244 -10.06 26.34 4.13
CA LEU A 244 -8.92 26.37 5.04
C LEU A 244 -9.19 27.38 6.17
N PRO A 245 -9.22 26.95 7.44
CA PRO A 245 -9.47 27.86 8.56
C PRO A 245 -8.39 28.96 8.61
N SER A 246 -8.81 30.23 8.62
CA SER A 246 -7.88 31.37 8.57
C SER A 246 -7.01 31.52 9.81
N GLN A 247 -7.40 30.88 10.92
CA GLN A 247 -6.60 30.81 12.15
C GLN A 247 -5.44 29.81 12.08
N TRP A 248 -5.36 28.97 11.05
CA TRP A 248 -4.24 28.06 10.88
C TRP A 248 -2.95 28.80 10.51
N PRO A 249 -1.77 28.24 10.87
CA PRO A 249 -0.50 28.78 10.42
C PRO A 249 -0.46 28.97 8.90
N SER A 250 0.10 30.09 8.44
CA SER A 250 0.08 30.46 7.03
C SER A 250 0.88 29.49 6.16
N ASP A 251 1.93 28.89 6.71
CA ASP A 251 2.72 27.84 6.08
C ASP A 251 1.94 26.51 5.97
N LEU A 252 1.14 26.13 6.97
CA LEU A 252 0.20 25.00 6.88
C LEU A 252 -0.81 25.20 5.75
N ILE A 253 -1.48 26.37 5.72
CA ILE A 253 -2.45 26.73 4.67
C ILE A 253 -1.80 26.66 3.28
N SER A 254 -0.60 27.24 3.15
CA SER A 254 0.21 27.20 1.93
C SER A 254 0.53 25.76 1.51
N PHE A 255 0.96 24.93 2.46
CA PHE A 255 1.36 23.55 2.19
C PHE A 255 0.20 22.71 1.64
N ILE A 256 -0.96 22.73 2.32
CA ILE A 256 -2.16 22.00 1.86
C ILE A 256 -2.59 22.50 0.48
N SER A 257 -2.55 23.82 0.28
CA SER A 257 -2.90 24.45 -1.00
C SER A 257 -1.96 24.00 -2.13
N CYS A 258 -0.67 23.80 -1.85
CA CYS A 258 0.33 23.28 -2.79
C CYS A 258 0.14 21.79 -3.10
N MET A 259 -0.29 20.97 -2.13
CA MET A 259 -0.59 19.54 -2.37
C MET A 259 -1.90 19.36 -3.17
N LEU A 260 -2.91 20.20 -2.91
CA LEU A 260 -4.24 20.09 -3.50
C LEU A 260 -4.44 20.99 -4.74
N ARG A 261 -3.37 21.44 -5.39
CA ARG A 261 -3.46 22.20 -6.64
C ARG A 261 -4.17 21.39 -7.72
N TYR A 262 -5.13 22.03 -8.37
CA TYR A 262 -5.82 21.46 -9.54
C TYR A 262 -4.83 21.21 -10.69
N GLU A 263 -4.06 22.23 -11.05
CA GLU A 263 -3.03 22.14 -12.10
C GLU A 263 -1.79 21.37 -11.63
N VAL A 264 -1.47 20.29 -12.34
CA VAL A 264 -0.37 19.38 -11.99
C VAL A 264 0.99 20.08 -11.97
N GLY A 265 1.21 21.06 -12.84
CA GLY A 265 2.48 21.80 -12.95
C GLY A 265 2.80 22.71 -11.74
N SER A 266 1.79 23.04 -10.93
CA SER A 266 1.96 23.86 -9.71
C SER A 266 1.87 23.04 -8.42
N ARG A 267 1.68 21.73 -8.51
CA ARG A 267 1.53 20.84 -7.36
C ARG A 267 2.90 20.40 -6.84
N ILE A 268 2.99 20.12 -5.54
CA ILE A 268 4.12 19.35 -5.00
C ILE A 268 4.24 18.03 -5.78
N ALA A 269 5.40 17.82 -6.40
CA ALA A 269 5.62 16.76 -7.39
C ALA A 269 6.78 15.81 -7.02
N SER A 270 7.45 16.05 -5.90
CA SER A 270 8.59 15.26 -5.45
C SER A 270 8.79 15.42 -3.95
N PHE A 271 9.54 14.50 -3.35
CA PHE A 271 9.92 14.60 -1.95
C PHE A 271 10.80 15.82 -1.67
N THR A 272 11.64 16.22 -2.62
CA THR A 272 12.43 17.47 -2.52
C THR A 272 11.51 18.68 -2.37
N ALA A 273 10.50 18.82 -3.23
CA ALA A 273 9.54 19.91 -3.14
C ALA A 273 8.69 19.84 -1.85
N PHE A 274 8.34 18.63 -1.41
CA PHE A 274 7.62 18.38 -0.17
C PHE A 274 8.44 18.82 1.06
N SER A 275 9.68 18.35 1.18
CA SER A 275 10.54 18.55 2.35
C SER A 275 11.10 19.97 2.43
N GLN A 276 11.29 20.65 1.30
CA GLN A 276 11.74 22.05 1.26
C GLN A 276 10.62 23.07 1.49
N HIS A 277 9.35 22.65 1.53
CA HIS A 277 8.28 23.57 1.84
C HIS A 277 8.40 24.05 3.29
N ARG A 278 8.22 25.35 3.55
CA ARG A 278 8.40 25.99 4.87
C ARG A 278 7.74 25.23 6.05
N TYR A 279 6.56 24.67 5.80
CA TYR A 279 5.83 23.88 6.80
C TYR A 279 6.53 22.56 7.20
N MET A 280 7.28 21.94 6.27
CA MET A 280 7.96 20.66 6.46
C MET A 280 9.48 20.79 6.69
N GLU A 281 10.09 21.92 6.33
CA GLU A 281 11.55 22.14 6.32
C GLU A 281 12.24 21.91 7.68
N ARG A 282 11.49 22.05 8.78
CA ARG A 282 12.01 21.91 10.15
C ARG A 282 12.06 20.46 10.64
N ILE A 283 11.48 19.52 9.90
CA ILE A 283 11.47 18.11 10.27
C ILE A 283 12.77 17.46 9.77
N ASN A 284 13.49 16.80 10.68
CA ASN A 284 14.68 16.05 10.29
C ASN A 284 14.26 14.73 9.61
N MET A 285 14.45 14.68 8.29
CA MET A 285 14.16 13.49 7.49
C MET A 285 14.83 12.21 8.01
N ASN A 286 16.10 12.30 8.44
CA ASN A 286 16.84 11.13 8.92
C ASN A 286 16.26 10.60 10.23
N ASP A 287 15.79 11.50 11.10
CA ASP A 287 15.16 11.10 12.36
C ASP A 287 13.78 10.49 12.14
N VAL A 288 13.01 10.99 11.15
CA VAL A 288 11.76 10.33 10.74
C VAL A 288 12.07 8.96 10.14
N PHE A 289 12.94 8.87 9.13
CA PHE A 289 13.28 7.61 8.46
C PHE A 289 13.82 6.55 9.45
N ALA A 290 14.62 6.96 10.43
CA ALA A 290 15.14 6.09 11.48
C ALA A 290 14.15 5.84 12.63
N ARG A 291 12.89 6.32 12.52
CA ARG A 291 11.82 6.18 13.52
C ARG A 291 12.21 6.71 14.91
N LYS A 292 13.04 7.75 14.94
CA LYS A 292 13.44 8.46 16.18
C LYS A 292 12.46 9.55 16.58
N THR A 293 11.70 10.07 15.62
CA THR A 293 10.63 11.04 15.90
C THR A 293 9.44 10.31 16.52
N ALA A 294 9.23 10.47 17.82
CA ALA A 294 8.20 9.74 18.55
C ALA A 294 6.77 10.14 18.11
N PRO A 295 5.91 9.18 17.73
CA PRO A 295 4.50 9.47 17.46
C PRO A 295 3.77 10.01 18.68
N VAL A 296 2.94 11.04 18.47
CA VAL A 296 2.10 11.64 19.53
C VAL A 296 0.96 10.69 19.95
N PHE A 297 0.58 9.76 19.08
CA PHE A 297 -0.47 8.78 19.32
C PHE A 297 0.08 7.38 19.12
N ILE A 298 -0.11 6.54 20.13
CA ILE A 298 0.19 5.11 20.10
C ILE A 298 -1.14 4.34 20.22
N PRO A 299 -1.48 3.48 19.24
CA PRO A 299 -2.68 2.64 19.32
C PRO A 299 -2.67 1.75 20.57
N ARG A 300 -3.86 1.49 21.14
CA ARG A 300 -3.95 0.61 22.31
C ARG A 300 -3.50 -0.81 21.94
N SER A 301 -2.59 -1.35 22.74
CA SER A 301 -2.12 -2.73 22.60
C SER A 301 -3.17 -3.72 23.08
N GLY A 302 -3.21 -4.90 22.46
CA GLY A 302 -4.10 -6.01 22.85
C GLY A 302 -5.51 -5.97 22.26
N THR A 303 -5.95 -4.86 21.66
CA THR A 303 -7.20 -4.77 20.89
C THR A 303 -6.92 -4.75 19.39
N LEU A 304 -7.72 -5.49 18.61
CA LEU A 304 -7.75 -5.30 17.15
C LEU A 304 -8.40 -3.94 16.90
N ASN A 305 -7.61 -2.95 16.52
CA ASN A 305 -8.05 -1.59 16.23
C ASN A 305 -8.62 -1.49 14.79
N CYS A 306 -9.39 -2.49 14.38
CA CYS A 306 -10.08 -2.56 13.11
C CYS A 306 -11.54 -2.93 13.37
N ASP A 307 -12.45 -2.42 12.54
CA ASP A 307 -13.84 -2.83 12.67
C ASP A 307 -13.96 -4.35 12.48
N PRO A 308 -14.73 -5.06 13.34
CA PRO A 308 -14.91 -6.51 13.26
C PRO A 308 -15.42 -7.02 11.90
N THR A 309 -15.88 -6.10 11.05
CA THR A 309 -16.61 -6.36 9.82
C THR A 309 -15.93 -5.76 8.58
N TYR A 310 -14.61 -5.58 8.56
CA TYR A 310 -13.90 -5.35 7.30
C TYR A 310 -13.93 -6.65 6.46
N GLU A 311 -15.09 -6.90 5.85
CA GLU A 311 -15.10 -7.40 4.48
C GLU A 311 -14.29 -6.37 3.69
N LEU A 312 -13.16 -6.79 3.11
CA LEU A 312 -12.59 -6.03 1.99
C LEU A 312 -13.69 -6.00 0.93
N GLU A 313 -14.56 -5.00 1.01
CA GLU A 313 -15.36 -4.56 -0.11
C GLU A 313 -14.34 -4.21 -1.17
N MET A 314 -14.15 -5.19 -2.06
CA MET A 314 -13.75 -4.90 -3.41
C MET A 314 -14.60 -3.71 -3.83
N GLY A 315 -13.97 -2.54 -3.96
CA GLY A 315 -14.36 -1.59 -4.98
C GLY A 315 -14.35 -2.39 -6.26
N ILE A 316 -15.49 -3.01 -6.57
CA ILE A 316 -15.80 -3.63 -7.84
C ILE A 316 -15.32 -2.59 -8.84
N PHE A 317 -14.21 -2.92 -9.50
CA PHE A 317 -13.53 -2.10 -10.50
C PHE A 317 -14.51 -1.11 -11.06
N ASP A 318 -14.40 0.16 -10.64
CA ASP A 318 -15.43 1.16 -10.86
C ASP A 318 -15.80 1.09 -12.34
N THR A 319 -16.93 0.43 -12.61
CA THR A 319 -17.44 0.14 -13.94
C THR A 319 -18.10 1.42 -14.39
N SER A 320 -17.29 2.46 -14.58
CA SER A 320 -17.63 3.62 -15.39
C SER A 320 -16.82 3.60 -16.67
N SER A 321 -16.62 2.41 -17.25
CA SER A 321 -16.93 2.24 -18.66
C SER A 321 -18.46 2.14 -18.73
N THR A 322 -19.07 3.10 -19.41
CA THR A 322 -20.47 3.12 -19.81
C THR A 322 -21.04 1.71 -20.05
N GLY A 323 -21.93 1.27 -19.16
CA GLY A 323 -22.76 0.09 -19.36
C GLY A 323 -22.43 -1.11 -18.48
N ARG A 324 -23.28 -1.35 -17.47
CA ARG A 324 -23.66 -2.64 -16.88
C ARG A 324 -22.75 -3.83 -17.27
N GLN A 325 -21.50 -3.86 -16.82
CA GLN A 325 -20.75 -5.10 -16.79
C GLN A 325 -20.85 -5.64 -15.38
N ARG A 326 -21.95 -6.39 -15.12
CA ARG A 326 -21.94 -7.47 -14.13
C ARG A 326 -20.58 -8.13 -14.22
N CYS A 327 -19.82 -8.22 -13.12
CA CYS A 327 -18.58 -8.97 -13.06
C CYS A 327 -18.78 -10.27 -13.86
N ARG A 328 -18.10 -10.39 -15.01
CA ARG A 328 -18.19 -11.58 -15.84
C ARG A 328 -17.54 -12.71 -15.03
N LEU A 329 -18.35 -13.41 -14.25
CA LEU A 329 -17.92 -14.60 -13.55
C LEU A 329 -17.62 -15.66 -14.60
N LEU A 330 -16.45 -16.26 -14.53
CA LEU A 330 -16.20 -17.48 -15.27
C LEU A 330 -17.06 -18.58 -14.66
N ASN A 331 -17.90 -19.19 -15.49
CA ASN A 331 -18.82 -20.25 -15.06
C ASN A 331 -18.43 -21.64 -15.59
N SER A 332 -17.57 -21.71 -16.62
CA SER A 332 -17.10 -22.99 -17.17
C SER A 332 -16.07 -23.62 -16.22
N ARG A 333 -16.35 -24.85 -15.76
CA ARG A 333 -15.47 -25.58 -14.85
C ARG A 333 -14.10 -25.86 -15.49
N GLU A 334 -14.07 -26.29 -16.74
CA GLU A 334 -12.83 -26.59 -17.47
C GLU A 334 -11.99 -25.33 -17.69
N GLU A 335 -12.61 -24.21 -18.08
CA GLU A 335 -11.90 -22.94 -18.27
C GLU A 335 -11.31 -22.43 -16.94
N ILE A 336 -12.05 -22.57 -15.83
CA ILE A 336 -11.53 -22.22 -14.50
C ILE A 336 -10.34 -23.09 -14.14
N GLU A 337 -10.41 -24.41 -14.35
CA GLU A 337 -9.32 -25.33 -14.01
C GLU A 337 -8.06 -25.06 -14.85
N GLN A 338 -8.21 -24.78 -16.15
CA GLN A 338 -7.10 -24.35 -17.00
C GLN A 338 -6.45 -23.07 -16.47
N LYS A 339 -7.24 -22.02 -16.20
CA LYS A 339 -6.71 -20.74 -15.70
C LYS A 339 -6.12 -20.85 -14.30
N VAL A 340 -6.61 -21.75 -13.45
CA VAL A 340 -5.98 -22.04 -12.14
C VAL A 340 -4.61 -22.67 -12.33
N ASN A 341 -4.43 -23.53 -13.33
CA ASN A 341 -3.13 -24.10 -13.65
C ASN A 341 -2.16 -23.03 -14.18
N GLU A 342 -2.61 -22.16 -15.09
CA GLU A 342 -1.83 -21.01 -15.58
C GLU A 342 -1.42 -20.09 -14.43
N PHE A 343 -2.36 -19.74 -13.55
CA PHE A 343 -2.10 -18.92 -12.35
C PHE A 343 -1.09 -19.60 -11.41
N THR A 344 -1.18 -20.92 -11.23
CA THR A 344 -0.25 -21.69 -10.41
C THR A 344 1.16 -21.72 -11.00
N GLN A 345 1.27 -21.82 -12.34
CA GLN A 345 2.56 -21.85 -13.03
C GLN A 345 3.24 -20.48 -13.07
N ALA A 346 2.46 -19.40 -13.18
CA ALA A 346 2.98 -18.04 -13.19
C ALA A 346 3.45 -17.53 -11.81
N PHE A 347 3.02 -18.19 -10.72
CA PHE A 347 3.42 -17.81 -9.37
C PHE A 347 4.88 -18.13 -9.08
N VAL A 348 5.61 -17.13 -8.59
CA VAL A 348 7.01 -17.27 -8.13
C VAL A 348 7.04 -17.22 -6.61
N SER A 349 7.61 -18.27 -6.00
CA SER A 349 7.80 -18.28 -4.54
C SER A 349 8.83 -17.23 -4.13
N TYR A 350 8.58 -16.59 -2.99
CA TYR A 350 9.39 -15.50 -2.47
C TYR A 350 9.80 -15.75 -1.01
N ASN A 351 11.06 -15.45 -0.70
CA ASN A 351 11.59 -15.50 0.67
C ASN A 351 12.61 -14.36 0.88
N ARG A 352 12.18 -13.31 1.59
CA ARG A 352 13.02 -12.15 1.90
C ARG A 352 14.21 -12.50 2.77
N GLU A 353 14.04 -13.37 3.78
CA GLU A 353 15.16 -13.73 4.67
C GLU A 353 16.30 -14.38 3.87
N TYR A 354 15.95 -15.25 2.92
CA TYR A 354 16.91 -15.86 2.01
C TYR A 354 17.57 -14.83 1.09
N GLN A 355 16.81 -13.89 0.52
CA GLN A 355 17.37 -12.80 -0.29
C GLN A 355 18.33 -11.92 0.51
N CYS A 356 17.97 -11.53 1.73
CA CYS A 356 18.84 -10.72 2.60
C CYS A 356 20.15 -11.45 2.93
N GLN A 357 20.09 -12.76 3.19
CA GLN A 357 21.28 -13.58 3.44
C GLN A 357 22.19 -13.65 2.21
N MET A 358 21.63 -13.92 1.03
CA MET A 358 22.38 -13.94 -0.23
C MET A 358 23.05 -12.60 -0.52
N ASN A 359 22.33 -11.49 -0.34
CA ASN A 359 22.87 -10.14 -0.55
C ASN A 359 24.02 -9.86 0.42
N ALA A 360 23.88 -10.21 1.71
CA ALA A 360 24.94 -10.03 2.70
C ALA A 360 26.20 -10.87 2.36
N GLU A 361 26.03 -12.10 1.89
CA GLU A 361 27.15 -12.94 1.43
C GLU A 361 27.86 -12.34 0.22
N VAL A 362 27.12 -11.82 -0.76
CA VAL A 362 27.68 -11.14 -1.94
C VAL A 362 28.44 -9.87 -1.52
N THR A 363 27.85 -9.03 -0.67
CA THR A 363 28.52 -7.82 -0.16
C THR A 363 29.82 -8.17 0.57
N ASN A 364 29.81 -9.21 1.41
CA ASN A 364 31.00 -9.66 2.12
C ASN A 364 32.09 -10.17 1.16
N ARG A 365 31.72 -10.90 0.09
CA ARG A 365 32.68 -11.33 -0.95
C ARG A 365 33.28 -10.16 -1.71
N VAL A 366 32.49 -9.15 -2.06
CA VAL A 366 32.97 -7.94 -2.75
C VAL A 366 33.93 -7.15 -1.84
N ILE A 367 33.58 -6.98 -0.55
CA ILE A 367 34.45 -6.33 0.42
C ILE A 367 35.76 -7.10 0.58
N GLN A 368 35.70 -8.44 0.65
CA GLN A 368 36.91 -9.25 0.76
C GLN A 368 37.78 -9.15 -0.49
N ALA A 369 37.20 -9.26 -1.69
CA ALA A 369 37.93 -9.09 -2.94
C ALA A 369 38.58 -7.70 -3.07
N ALA A 370 37.90 -6.65 -2.61
CA ALA A 370 38.47 -5.30 -2.58
C ALA A 370 39.65 -5.17 -1.60
N ARG A 371 39.59 -5.86 -0.45
CA ARG A 371 40.72 -5.93 0.50
C ARG A 371 41.90 -6.71 -0.07
N ASP A 372 41.63 -7.83 -0.72
CA ASP A 372 42.68 -8.67 -1.34
C ASP A 372 43.36 -7.97 -2.51
N PHE A 373 42.68 -7.04 -3.20
CA PHE A 373 43.27 -6.22 -4.27
C PHE A 373 44.15 -5.06 -3.75
N LEU A 374 43.92 -4.61 -2.51
CA LEU A 374 44.67 -3.51 -1.89
C LEU A 374 45.93 -3.98 -1.14
N ASN A 375 46.07 -5.29 -0.92
CA ASN A 375 47.27 -5.94 -0.37
C ASN A 375 48.11 -6.53 -1.50
#